data_AF-A0A4S8KPC1-F1
#
_entry.id   AF-A0A4S8KPC1-F1
#
_cell.length_a   1.000
_cell.length_b   1.000
_cell.length_c   1.000
_cell.angle_alpha   90.00
_cell.angle_beta   90.00
_cell.angle_gamma   90.00
#
_symmetry.space_group_name_H-M   'P 1'
#
loop_
_entity.id
_entity.type
_entity.pdbx_description
1 polymer ?
#
loop_
_entity_poly.entity_id
_entity_poly.type
_entity_poly.pdbx_seq_one_letter_code
_entity_poly.pdbx_strand_id
1 'polypeptide(L)'
;IFTSRLDQMRDVLLDLSLYATPCRYRLLDCEALAQNREVRLYEFSSFFDVPYTTVSYTWRGNETTHWHDDPSDPTYWKDVYGTFQVKGAEGGDPISLDVLDHVCILQTSKPDKLWQISRMYSIYKSCNTCCVLPGGIRRLVAL
;
A
#
# COMPACT_ATOMS: atom_id res chain seq x y z
N ILE A 1 7.15 7.88 -12.33
CA ILE A 1 7.92 6.70 -12.80
C ILE A 1 7.04 5.57 -13.32
N PHE A 2 5.82 5.41 -12.81
CA PHE A 2 4.88 4.40 -13.27
C PHE A 2 3.45 4.95 -13.18
N THR A 3 2.63 4.63 -14.17
CA THR A 3 1.19 4.94 -14.19
C THR A 3 0.46 3.78 -14.84
N SER A 4 -0.58 3.26 -14.18
CA SER A 4 -1.50 2.27 -14.74
C SER A 4 -2.90 2.50 -14.20
N ARG A 5 -3.93 2.09 -14.92
CA ARG A 5 -5.27 2.05 -14.34
C ARG A 5 -5.35 0.94 -13.29
N LEU A 6 -6.22 1.13 -12.29
CA LEU A 6 -6.38 0.21 -11.18
C LEU A 6 -6.94 -1.16 -11.63
N ASP A 7 -7.84 -1.17 -12.61
CA ASP A 7 -8.40 -2.41 -13.19
C ASP A 7 -7.34 -3.24 -13.93
N GLN A 8 -6.36 -2.57 -14.54
CA GLN A 8 -5.24 -3.22 -15.21
C GLN A 8 -4.21 -3.81 -14.23
N MET A 9 -4.29 -3.49 -12.94
CA MET A 9 -3.39 -4.05 -11.92
C MET A 9 -3.85 -5.42 -11.41
N ARG A 10 -5.05 -5.86 -11.80
CA ARG A 10 -5.62 -7.12 -11.34
C ARG A 10 -4.73 -8.30 -11.74
N ASP A 11 -4.33 -9.08 -10.74
CA ASP A 11 -3.49 -10.27 -10.85
C ASP A 11 -2.13 -10.00 -11.51
N VAL A 12 -1.68 -8.75 -11.48
CA VAL A 12 -0.40 -8.33 -12.05
C VAL A 12 0.73 -8.56 -11.05
N LEU A 13 1.82 -9.15 -11.55
CA LEU A 13 3.13 -9.10 -10.91
C LEU A 13 3.88 -7.85 -11.39
N LEU A 14 3.80 -6.77 -10.62
CA LEU A 14 4.44 -5.51 -10.96
C LEU A 14 5.96 -5.61 -10.74
N ASP A 15 6.72 -5.54 -11.82
CA ASP A 15 8.18 -5.43 -11.75
C ASP A 15 8.63 -3.95 -11.76
N LEU A 16 8.82 -3.39 -10.56
CA LEU A 16 9.29 -2.02 -10.41
C LEU A 16 10.73 -1.82 -10.89
N SER A 17 11.55 -2.87 -11.01
CA SER A 17 12.95 -2.71 -11.45
C SER A 17 13.06 -2.17 -12.88
N LEU A 18 11.99 -2.30 -13.68
CA LEU A 18 11.90 -1.77 -15.04
C LEU A 18 11.69 -0.25 -15.08
N TYR A 19 11.19 0.34 -14.01
CA TYR A 19 10.77 1.74 -13.95
C TYR A 19 11.53 2.57 -12.93
N ALA A 20 12.11 1.91 -11.94
CA ALA A 20 12.45 2.51 -10.67
C ALA A 20 13.96 2.46 -10.41
N THR A 21 14.52 3.58 -9.96
CA THR A 21 15.96 3.67 -9.67
C THR A 21 16.26 3.14 -8.27
N PRO A 22 17.23 2.21 -8.08
CA PRO A 22 17.62 1.76 -6.75
C PRO A 22 17.92 2.92 -5.77
N CYS A 23 17.62 2.72 -4.49
CA CYS A 23 17.89 3.68 -3.41
C CYS A 23 17.19 5.05 -3.55
N ARG A 24 16.00 5.08 -4.16
CA ARG A 24 15.13 6.27 -4.24
C ARG A 24 13.86 6.11 -3.41
N TYR A 25 13.33 7.23 -2.93
CA TYR A 25 12.03 7.25 -2.26
C TYR A 25 10.90 7.25 -3.29
N ARG A 26 9.75 6.65 -2.94
CA ARG A 26 8.59 6.58 -3.82
C ARG A 26 7.31 6.86 -3.06
N LEU A 27 6.42 7.60 -3.70
CA LEU A 27 5.08 7.91 -3.17
C LEU A 27 4.03 7.48 -4.19
N LEU A 28 2.92 6.94 -3.67
CA LEU A 28 1.70 6.71 -4.43
C LEU A 28 0.85 7.97 -4.41
N ASP A 29 0.32 8.34 -5.58
CA ASP A 29 -0.63 9.43 -5.73
C ASP A 29 -2.02 9.00 -5.25
N CYS A 30 -2.36 9.32 -3.99
CA CYS A 30 -3.65 8.96 -3.41
C CYS A 30 -4.83 9.64 -4.14
N GLU A 31 -4.64 10.85 -4.67
CA GLU A 31 -5.71 11.57 -5.35
C GLU A 31 -5.99 10.96 -6.72
N ALA A 32 -4.94 10.69 -7.51
CA ALA A 32 -5.10 10.01 -8.79
C ALA A 32 -5.75 8.62 -8.62
N LEU A 33 -5.41 7.90 -7.54
CA LEU A 33 -6.04 6.63 -7.25
C LEU A 33 -7.51 6.78 -6.86
N ALA A 34 -7.81 7.62 -5.88
CA ALA A 34 -9.18 7.76 -5.35
C ALA A 34 -10.17 8.40 -6.34
N GLN A 35 -9.72 9.36 -7.16
CA GLN A 35 -10.59 10.09 -8.08
C GLN A 35 -10.60 9.48 -9.49
N ASN A 36 -9.42 9.08 -9.98
CA ASN A 36 -9.25 8.66 -11.39
C ASN A 36 -9.06 7.16 -11.54
N ARG A 37 -9.02 6.40 -10.43
CA ARG A 37 -8.68 4.97 -10.41
C ARG A 37 -7.36 4.67 -11.13
N GLU A 38 -6.37 5.52 -10.90
CA GLU A 38 -5.02 5.38 -11.45
C GLU A 38 -3.98 5.11 -10.35
N VAL A 39 -3.22 4.03 -10.51
CA VAL A 39 -2.03 3.78 -9.70
C VAL A 39 -0.87 4.55 -10.31
N ARG A 40 -0.52 5.67 -9.68
CA ARG A 40 0.57 6.55 -10.12
C ARG A 40 1.67 6.65 -9.05
N LEU A 41 2.89 6.33 -9.44
CA LEU A 41 4.06 6.36 -8.56
C LEU A 41 5.02 7.48 -8.96
N TYR A 42 5.33 8.34 -8.01
CA TYR A 42 6.40 9.34 -8.12
C TYR A 42 7.67 8.82 -7.44
N GLU A 43 8.82 9.23 -7.97
CA GLU A 43 10.14 8.87 -7.43
C GLU A 43 10.92 10.13 -7.06
N PHE A 44 11.64 10.08 -5.95
CA PHE A 44 12.37 11.22 -5.40
C PHE A 44 13.80 10.83 -4.99
N SER A 45 14.74 11.73 -5.29
CA SER A 45 16.16 11.59 -4.96
C SER A 45 16.54 11.99 -3.54
N SER A 46 15.70 12.82 -2.92
CA SER A 46 15.86 13.37 -1.57
C SER A 46 14.51 13.31 -0.85
N PHE A 47 14.47 13.77 0.39
CA PHE A 47 13.21 13.94 1.10
C PHE A 47 12.30 14.90 0.32
N PHE A 48 11.00 14.64 0.37
CA PHE A 48 10.00 15.32 -0.43
C PHE A 48 9.51 16.61 0.24
N ASP A 49 9.39 17.69 -0.53
CA ASP A 49 8.69 18.93 -0.16
C ASP A 49 7.20 18.90 -0.52
N VAL A 50 6.63 17.69 -0.64
CA VAL A 50 5.20 17.48 -0.90
C VAL A 50 4.52 16.92 0.34
N PRO A 51 3.26 17.31 0.63
CA PRO A 51 2.50 16.66 1.68
C PRO A 51 2.34 15.17 1.40
N TYR A 52 2.70 14.34 2.37
CA TYR A 52 2.51 12.89 2.29
C TYR A 52 1.83 12.36 3.55
N THR A 53 1.49 11.09 3.51
CA THR A 53 0.92 10.35 4.64
C THR A 53 1.46 8.93 4.60
N THR A 54 1.62 8.33 5.78
CA THR A 54 2.10 6.97 5.90
C THR A 54 0.94 6.05 6.21
N VAL A 55 0.82 4.98 5.44
CA VAL A 55 -0.10 3.89 5.75
C VAL A 55 0.73 2.67 6.12
N SER A 56 0.39 2.06 7.26
CA SER A 56 0.90 0.75 7.64
C SER A 56 -0.30 -0.19 7.74
N TYR A 57 -0.39 -1.16 6.82
CA TYR A 57 -1.37 -2.22 6.85
C TYR A 57 -0.66 -3.57 6.82
N THR A 58 -1.11 -4.51 7.66
CA THR A 58 -0.55 -5.86 7.69
C THR A 58 -1.09 -6.61 6.49
N TRP A 59 -0.34 -6.62 5.39
CA TRP A 59 -0.76 -7.35 4.19
C TRP A 59 -0.69 -8.86 4.42
N ARG A 60 0.33 -9.33 5.18
CA ARG A 60 0.57 -10.76 5.47
C ARG A 60 -0.23 -11.27 6.68
N GLY A 61 -0.91 -12.41 6.53
CA GLY A 61 -1.53 -13.16 7.63
C GLY A 61 -3.05 -13.03 7.76
N ASN A 62 -3.69 -12.32 6.82
CA ASN A 62 -5.15 -12.43 6.60
C ASN A 62 -5.39 -13.44 5.48
N GLU A 63 -4.91 -14.67 5.70
CA GLU A 63 -5.12 -15.79 4.79
C GLU A 63 -6.62 -16.06 4.67
N THR A 64 -7.09 -16.06 3.43
CA THR A 64 -8.44 -16.44 3.06
C THR A 64 -8.63 -17.92 3.29
N THR A 65 -9.29 -18.30 4.39
CA THR A 65 -9.90 -19.63 4.43
C THR A 65 -11.00 -19.64 3.38
N HIS A 66 -10.75 -20.41 2.32
CA HIS A 66 -11.61 -20.56 1.15
C HIS A 66 -13.10 -20.68 1.53
N TRP A 67 -13.94 -20.02 0.74
CA TRP A 67 -15.42 -20.13 0.69
C TRP A 67 -16.23 -19.20 1.59
N HIS A 68 -16.26 -17.91 1.27
CA HIS A 68 -17.36 -17.06 1.72
C HIS A 68 -17.88 -16.17 0.58
N ASP A 69 -19.01 -16.57 -0.03
CA ASP A 69 -19.86 -15.72 -0.90
C ASP A 69 -20.59 -14.62 -0.09
N ASP A 70 -20.08 -14.26 1.09
CA ASP A 70 -20.66 -13.28 1.99
C ASP A 70 -20.04 -11.91 1.71
N PRO A 71 -20.81 -10.93 1.19
CA PRO A 71 -20.31 -9.58 0.95
C PRO A 71 -19.86 -8.83 2.22
N SER A 72 -20.22 -9.34 3.40
CA SER A 72 -19.75 -8.82 4.69
C SER A 72 -18.38 -9.36 5.11
N ASP A 73 -17.86 -10.39 4.42
CA ASP A 73 -16.49 -10.87 4.59
C ASP A 73 -15.51 -9.89 3.91
N PRO A 74 -14.52 -9.33 4.65
CA PRO A 74 -13.51 -8.44 4.08
C PRO A 74 -12.70 -9.07 2.94
N THR A 75 -12.69 -10.38 2.84
CA THR A 75 -11.96 -11.12 1.83
C THR A 75 -12.76 -11.39 0.55
N TYR A 76 -14.09 -11.31 0.59
CA TYR A 76 -14.95 -11.38 -0.61
C TYR A 76 -14.51 -10.37 -1.67
N TRP A 77 -14.20 -9.14 -1.23
CA TRP A 77 -13.76 -8.07 -2.11
C TRP A 77 -12.37 -8.29 -2.72
N LYS A 78 -11.53 -9.15 -2.12
CA LYS A 78 -10.26 -9.57 -2.73
C LYS A 78 -10.50 -10.37 -4.01
N ASP A 79 -11.48 -11.26 -4.02
CA ASP A 79 -11.81 -12.08 -5.21
C ASP A 79 -12.53 -11.25 -6.28
N VAL A 80 -13.35 -10.27 -5.87
CA VAL A 80 -14.09 -9.39 -6.79
C VAL A 80 -13.16 -8.39 -7.48
N TYR A 81 -12.40 -7.62 -6.70
CA TYR A 81 -11.53 -6.55 -7.23
C TYR A 81 -10.15 -7.06 -7.63
N GLY A 82 -9.72 -8.19 -7.07
CA GLY A 82 -8.43 -8.79 -7.29
C GLY A 82 -7.31 -8.16 -6.46
N THR A 83 -6.11 -8.68 -6.69
CA THR A 83 -4.92 -8.29 -5.96
C THR A 83 -3.77 -8.05 -6.93
N PHE A 84 -2.70 -7.40 -6.47
CA PHE A 84 -1.45 -7.35 -7.22
C PHE A 84 -0.27 -7.67 -6.31
N GLN A 85 0.80 -8.18 -6.90
CA GLN A 85 2.05 -8.44 -6.22
C GLN A 85 3.16 -7.58 -6.80
N VAL A 86 4.21 -7.34 -6.01
CA VAL A 86 5.40 -6.65 -6.48
C VAL A 86 6.53 -7.67 -6.56
N LYS A 87 7.21 -7.72 -7.71
CA LYS A 87 8.35 -8.61 -7.90
C LYS A 87 9.44 -8.35 -6.87
N GLY A 88 9.96 -9.41 -6.25
CA GLY A 88 10.88 -9.35 -5.11
C GLY A 88 10.20 -9.20 -3.75
N ALA A 89 8.87 -9.07 -3.68
CA ALA A 89 8.10 -9.04 -2.45
C ALA A 89 7.10 -10.20 -2.33
N GLU A 90 7.27 -11.27 -3.13
CA GLU A 90 6.35 -12.40 -3.23
C GLU A 90 6.24 -13.23 -1.94
N GLY A 91 7.14 -13.03 -0.98
CA GLY A 91 7.08 -13.66 0.35
C GLY A 91 6.07 -13.02 1.31
N GLY A 92 5.37 -11.96 0.89
CA GLY A 92 4.21 -11.39 1.59
C GLY A 92 2.93 -11.63 0.80
N ASP A 93 1.77 -11.48 1.45
CA ASP A 93 0.49 -11.66 0.78
C ASP A 93 0.27 -10.57 -0.28
N PRO A 94 -0.51 -10.85 -1.34
CA PRO A 94 -0.87 -9.88 -2.35
C PRO A 94 -1.55 -8.64 -1.79
N ILE A 95 -1.31 -7.49 -2.42
CA ILE A 95 -1.94 -6.23 -2.07
C ILE A 95 -3.35 -6.22 -2.66
N SER A 96 -4.36 -6.13 -1.80
CA SER A 96 -5.77 -6.01 -2.23
C SER A 96 -6.02 -4.67 -2.89
N LEU A 97 -6.59 -4.67 -4.10
CA LEU A 97 -6.92 -3.45 -4.82
C LEU A 97 -8.03 -2.65 -4.12
N ASP A 98 -9.02 -3.34 -3.55
CA ASP A 98 -10.09 -2.74 -2.74
C ASP A 98 -9.54 -1.99 -1.51
N VAL A 99 -8.74 -2.67 -0.68
CA VAL A 99 -8.13 -2.07 0.51
C VAL A 99 -7.25 -0.88 0.12
N LEU A 100 -6.50 -0.98 -0.97
CA LEU A 100 -5.67 0.13 -1.45
C LEU A 100 -6.53 1.35 -1.83
N ASP A 101 -7.63 1.16 -2.54
CA ASP A 101 -8.56 2.22 -2.94
C ASP A 101 -9.21 2.88 -1.72
N HIS A 102 -9.79 2.07 -0.82
CA HIS A 102 -10.42 2.55 0.42
C HIS A 102 -9.46 3.30 1.33
N VAL A 103 -8.24 2.79 1.51
CA VAL A 103 -7.20 3.46 2.29
C VAL A 103 -6.86 4.82 1.68
N CYS A 104 -6.72 4.89 0.35
CA CYS A 104 -6.41 6.14 -0.35
C CYS A 104 -7.54 7.16 -0.23
N ILE A 105 -8.80 6.73 -0.31
CA ILE A 105 -9.97 7.57 -0.03
C ILE A 105 -9.89 8.13 1.41
N LEU A 106 -9.65 7.27 2.40
CA LEU A 106 -9.48 7.71 3.80
C LEU A 106 -8.30 8.69 3.97
N GLN A 107 -7.22 8.56 3.19
CA GLN A 107 -6.10 9.50 3.23
C GLN A 107 -6.45 10.90 2.69
N THR A 108 -7.43 11.00 1.80
CA THR A 108 -7.92 12.30 1.30
C THR A 108 -8.82 13.02 2.32
N SER A 109 -9.39 12.29 3.28
CA SER A 109 -10.18 12.83 4.38
C SER A 109 -9.28 13.36 5.51
N LYS A 110 -9.33 14.68 5.75
CA LYS A 110 -8.54 15.31 6.84
C LYS A 110 -8.87 14.73 8.24
N PRO A 111 -10.15 14.54 8.63
CA PRO A 111 -10.49 13.93 9.92
C PRO A 111 -9.94 12.51 10.07
N ASP A 112 -10.07 11.68 9.03
CA ASP A 112 -9.66 10.28 9.10
C ASP A 112 -8.13 10.13 9.10
N LYS A 113 -7.43 11.00 8.36
CA LYS A 113 -5.97 11.11 8.43
C LYS A 113 -5.48 11.42 9.85
N LEU A 114 -6.11 12.38 10.53
CA LEU A 114 -5.76 12.71 11.92
C LEU A 114 -6.06 11.54 12.87
N TRP A 115 -7.19 10.85 12.67
CA TRP A 115 -7.54 9.67 13.44
C TRP A 115 -6.53 8.54 13.26
N GLN A 116 -6.13 8.24 12.02
CA GLN A 116 -5.15 7.20 11.73
C GLN A 116 -3.78 7.52 12.33
N ILE A 117 -3.32 8.77 12.22
CA ILE A 117 -2.05 9.22 12.85
C ILE A 117 -2.12 9.02 14.37
N SER A 118 -3.22 9.39 15.01
CA SER A 118 -3.43 9.22 16.45
C SER A 118 -3.45 7.74 16.88
N ARG A 119 -4.08 6.87 16.07
CA ARG A 119 -4.15 5.44 16.32
C ARG A 119 -2.79 4.77 16.12
N MET A 120 -2.06 5.13 15.07
CA MET A 120 -0.68 4.68 14.83
C MET A 120 0.26 5.14 15.95
N TYR A 121 0.15 6.39 16.41
CA TYR A 121 0.89 6.88 17.58
C TYR A 121 0.64 6.03 18.82
N SER A 122 -0.63 5.65 19.07
CA SER A 122 -0.98 4.81 20.21
C SER A 122 -0.38 3.40 20.12
N ILE A 123 -0.32 2.83 18.92
CA ILE A 123 0.33 1.53 18.65
C ILE A 123 1.84 1.62 18.80
N TYR A 124 2.48 2.69 18.28
CA TYR A 124 3.92 2.90 18.44
C TYR A 124 4.31 3.13 19.91
N LYS A 125 3.46 3.81 20.69
CA LYS A 125 3.66 4.06 22.12
C LYS A 125 3.62 2.78 22.96
N SER A 126 2.91 1.74 22.53
CA SER A 126 2.83 0.46 23.26
C SER A 126 3.95 -0.52 22.88
N CYS A 127 4.79 -0.20 21.89
CA CYS A 127 5.93 -1.02 21.51
C CYS A 127 7.16 -0.70 22.38
N ASN A 128 7.81 -1.72 22.96
CA ASN A 128 9.04 -1.57 23.76
C ASN A 128 10.25 -1.09 22.93
N THR A 129 10.18 -1.22 21.60
CA THR A 129 11.12 -0.64 20.63
C THR A 129 10.35 -0.41 19.33
N CYS A 130 10.25 0.84 18.89
CA CYS A 130 9.52 1.23 17.69
C CYS A 130 10.51 1.70 16.61
N CYS A 131 10.67 0.91 15.54
CA CYS A 131 11.43 1.32 14.36
C CYS A 131 10.46 1.86 13.30
N VAL A 132 10.44 3.20 13.13
CA VAL A 132 9.70 3.83 12.03
C VAL A 132 10.59 3.78 10.80
N LEU A 133 10.34 2.79 9.94
CA LEU A 133 11.01 2.68 8.64
C LEU A 133 10.04 3.17 7.56
N PRO A 134 10.48 3.96 6.57
CA PRO A 134 9.67 4.19 5.39
C PRO A 134 9.35 2.81 4.78
N GLY A 135 8.05 2.52 4.62
CA GLY A 135 7.57 1.24 4.10
C GLY A 135 8.28 0.91 2.80
N GLY A 136 9.02 -0.21 2.78
CA GLY A 136 9.84 -0.64 1.64
C GLY A 136 11.32 -0.93 1.93
N ILE A 137 11.83 -0.63 3.13
CA ILE A 137 13.26 -0.91 3.49
C ILE A 137 13.56 -2.39 3.84
N ARG A 138 12.61 -3.31 3.71
CA ARG A 138 12.87 -4.75 3.97
C ARG A 138 13.85 -5.41 2.96
N ARG A 139 14.46 -4.64 2.06
CA ARG A 139 15.56 -5.05 1.17
C ARG A 139 16.75 -4.07 1.11
N LEU A 140 17.08 -3.38 2.21
CA LEU A 140 18.48 -2.95 2.37
C LEU A 140 19.32 -4.19 2.73
N VAL A 141 19.85 -4.81 1.68
CA VAL A 141 20.83 -5.91 1.66
C VAL A 141 20.25 -7.29 1.94
N ALA A 142 20.26 -8.14 0.90
CA ALA A 142 20.32 -9.58 1.08
C ALA A 142 21.68 -9.91 1.73
N LEU A 143 21.65 -10.51 2.91
CA LEU A 143 22.70 -11.43 3.34
C LEU A 143 22.22 -12.85 3.03
#